data_AF-A0A2W5X164-F1
#
_entry.id   AF-A0A2W5X164-F1
#
_cell.length_a   1.000
_cell.length_b   1.000
_cell.length_c   1.000
_cell.angle_alpha   90.00
_cell.angle_beta   90.00
_cell.angle_gamma   90.00
#
_symmetry.space_group_name_H-M   'P 1'
#
loop_
_entity.id
_entity.type
_entity.pdbx_description
1 polymer ?
#
loop_
_entity_poly.entity_id
_entity_poly.type
_entity_poly.pdbx_seq_one_letter_code
_entity_poly.pdbx_strand_id
1 'polypeptide(L)'
;MADGVLDPQVHDRAKFHAMVDGTAEDWAIIAGAAAEFGRDLPKRLIAHLNLLKGDCGGFAIDRLEHSLQTATRAHQAGEDEEYVVCALLHDIGDILGPRNHADIAAAIVQPFVSERNHWMVAHHAVFQGYYFFHHLGLDRNLRDQFRGHPDFEYTAKFCHVYDQEAFDPSFASMPLEAFEPMLGRVMSTPKRSIYMASRAAE
;
A
#
# COMPACT_ATOMS: atom_id res chain seq x y z
N MET A 1 24.84 -4.42 14.45
CA MET A 1 24.96 -3.10 15.11
C MET A 1 24.11 -2.16 14.27
N ALA A 2 22.79 -2.21 14.48
CA ALA A 2 21.85 -1.31 13.83
C ALA A 2 21.56 -0.22 14.84
N ASP A 3 22.01 0.98 14.55
CA ASP A 3 21.84 2.14 15.41
C ASP A 3 20.35 2.48 15.43
N GLY A 4 19.68 1.96 16.46
CA GLY A 4 18.31 2.31 16.79
C GLY A 4 18.26 3.79 17.13
N VAL A 5 17.80 4.58 16.19
CA VAL A 5 17.39 5.96 16.44
C VAL A 5 16.10 5.88 17.26
N LEU A 6 16.26 5.76 18.58
CA LEU A 6 15.25 6.15 19.54
C LEU A 6 15.07 7.66 19.40
N ASP A 7 13.91 8.09 18.92
CA ASP A 7 13.49 9.49 18.99
C ASP A 7 13.34 9.88 20.48
N PRO A 8 14.12 10.84 21.01
CA PRO A 8 14.03 11.26 22.40
C PRO A 8 13.06 12.44 22.53
N GLN A 9 11.85 12.34 21.98
CA GLN A 9 10.76 13.15 22.47
C GLN A 9 10.17 12.47 23.70
N VAL A 10 10.46 13.03 24.87
CA VAL A 10 9.83 12.65 26.14
C VAL A 10 8.37 13.07 26.06
N HIS A 11 7.55 12.26 25.41
CA HIS A 11 6.11 12.42 25.47
C HIS A 11 5.64 11.95 26.84
N ASP A 12 4.66 12.66 27.41
CA ASP A 12 3.89 12.13 28.51
C ASP A 12 3.34 10.75 28.13
N ARG A 13 3.20 9.86 29.12
CA ARG A 13 2.73 8.49 28.92
C ARG A 13 1.50 8.26 29.76
N ALA A 14 0.55 7.52 29.20
CA ALA A 14 -0.54 6.95 29.97
C ALA A 14 0.01 6.10 31.13
N LYS A 15 -0.66 6.15 32.28
CA LYS A 15 -0.20 5.51 33.52
C LYS A 15 -0.86 4.15 33.78
N PHE A 16 -1.96 3.84 33.10
CA PHE A 16 -2.65 2.56 33.26
C PHE A 16 -1.80 1.37 32.80
N HIS A 17 -2.03 0.20 33.41
CA HIS A 17 -1.42 -1.07 33.01
C HIS A 17 -2.39 -2.01 32.27
N ALA A 18 -3.70 -1.76 32.38
CA ALA A 18 -4.75 -2.37 31.58
C ALA A 18 -5.73 -1.28 31.10
N MET A 19 -6.26 -1.39 29.87
CA MET A 19 -7.13 -0.35 29.28
C MET A 19 -8.37 -0.03 30.13
N VAL A 20 -8.86 -0.99 30.91
CA VAL A 20 -10.01 -0.82 31.83
C VAL A 20 -9.72 0.17 32.97
N ASP A 21 -8.46 0.41 33.28
CA ASP A 21 -8.01 1.33 34.33
C ASP A 21 -7.65 2.72 33.78
N GLY A 22 -7.82 2.95 32.47
CA GLY A 22 -7.43 4.20 31.82
C GLY A 22 -8.34 5.38 32.17
N THR A 23 -7.73 6.55 32.42
CA THR A 23 -8.47 7.80 32.67
C THR A 23 -8.58 8.66 31.41
N ALA A 24 -9.42 9.71 31.46
CA ALA A 24 -9.55 10.65 30.35
C ALA A 24 -8.23 11.37 30.04
N GLU A 25 -7.42 11.67 31.06
CA GLU A 25 -6.10 12.28 30.92
C GLU A 25 -5.12 11.34 30.20
N ASP A 26 -5.11 10.05 30.56
CA ASP A 26 -4.31 9.04 29.87
C ASP A 26 -4.67 8.95 28.39
N TRP A 27 -5.97 8.96 28.08
CA TRP A 27 -6.45 8.91 26.70
C TRP A 27 -6.18 10.20 25.92
N ALA A 28 -6.17 11.38 26.57
CA ALA A 28 -5.79 12.63 25.93
C ALA A 28 -4.32 12.61 25.48
N ILE A 29 -3.42 12.06 26.32
CA ILE A 29 -2.01 11.83 25.98
C ILE A 29 -1.90 10.90 24.76
N ILE A 30 -2.58 9.75 24.80
CA ILE A 30 -2.56 8.75 23.72
C ILE A 30 -3.10 9.34 22.42
N ALA A 31 -4.22 10.08 22.46
CA ALA A 31 -4.81 10.70 21.28
C ALA A 31 -3.87 11.72 20.63
N GLY A 32 -3.16 12.52 21.43
CA GLY A 32 -2.14 13.45 20.93
C GLY A 32 -1.01 12.72 20.20
N ALA A 33 -0.43 11.70 20.83
CA ALA A 33 0.62 10.88 20.24
C ALA A 33 0.14 10.13 18.98
N ALA A 34 -1.08 9.59 18.99
CA ALA A 34 -1.67 8.89 17.85
C ALA A 34 -1.89 9.83 16.66
N ALA A 35 -2.29 11.08 16.89
CA ALA A 35 -2.47 12.06 15.81
C ALA A 35 -1.14 12.42 15.14
N GLU A 36 -0.07 12.60 15.92
CA GLU A 36 1.28 12.80 15.39
C GLU A 36 1.79 11.58 14.63
N PHE A 37 1.66 10.39 15.23
CA PHE A 37 2.02 9.14 14.60
C PHE A 37 1.28 8.96 13.27
N GLY A 38 -0.02 9.26 13.21
CA GLY A 38 -0.82 9.22 12.00
C GLY A 38 -0.30 10.15 10.89
N ARG A 39 0.05 11.41 11.22
CA ARG A 39 0.61 12.37 10.24
C ARG A 39 1.91 11.88 9.59
N ASP A 40 2.72 11.11 10.32
CA ASP A 40 3.98 10.58 9.84
C ASP A 40 3.86 9.24 9.06
N LEU A 41 2.63 8.74 8.84
CA LEU A 41 2.42 7.52 8.06
C LEU A 41 3.09 7.55 6.67
N PRO A 42 2.98 8.61 5.85
CA PRO A 42 3.62 8.63 4.53
C PRO A 42 5.14 8.40 4.60
N LYS A 43 5.82 9.00 5.59
CA LYS A 43 7.27 8.81 5.79
C LYS A 43 7.61 7.35 6.09
N ARG A 44 6.79 6.68 6.91
CA ARG A 44 6.98 5.26 7.24
C ARG A 44 6.71 4.36 6.04
N LEU A 45 5.76 4.70 5.18
CA LEU A 45 5.51 3.97 3.93
C LEU A 45 6.67 4.10 2.96
N ILE A 46 7.25 5.29 2.80
CA ILE A 46 8.47 5.51 2.00
C ILE A 46 9.65 4.71 2.57
N ALA A 47 9.84 4.71 3.88
CA ALA A 47 10.87 3.89 4.51
C ALA A 47 10.66 2.39 4.25
N HIS A 48 9.40 1.94 4.21
CA HIS A 48 9.07 0.54 3.92
C HIS A 48 9.27 0.17 2.45
N LEU A 49 8.89 1.03 1.51
CA LEU A 49 9.19 0.85 0.08
C LEU A 49 10.69 0.72 -0.15
N ASN A 50 11.52 1.48 0.56
CA ASN A 50 12.98 1.36 0.47
C ASN A 50 13.51 -0.01 0.93
N LEU A 51 12.76 -0.80 1.72
CA LEU A 51 13.15 -2.16 2.07
C LEU A 51 13.08 -3.13 0.88
N LEU A 52 12.30 -2.79 -0.16
CA LEU A 52 12.20 -3.56 -1.40
C LEU A 52 13.44 -3.40 -2.30
N LYS A 53 14.25 -2.37 -2.05
CA LYS A 53 15.42 -2.03 -2.86
C LYS A 53 16.49 -3.12 -2.78
N GLY A 54 17.00 -3.53 -3.93
CA GLY A 54 18.05 -4.55 -4.06
C GLY A 54 17.59 -6.00 -3.89
N ASP A 55 16.34 -6.27 -3.49
CA ASP A 55 15.78 -7.62 -3.57
C ASP A 55 15.14 -7.86 -4.94
N CYS A 56 15.82 -8.62 -5.79
CA CYS A 56 15.29 -9.01 -7.09
C CYS A 56 14.35 -10.21 -7.04
N GLY A 57 14.39 -11.06 -6.01
CA GLY A 57 13.54 -12.26 -5.94
C GLY A 57 13.63 -13.22 -7.15
N GLY A 58 14.65 -13.08 -8.02
CA GLY A 58 14.78 -13.80 -9.30
C GLY A 58 14.26 -13.06 -10.54
N PHE A 59 13.65 -11.87 -10.38
CA PHE A 59 13.27 -10.99 -11.48
C PHE A 59 14.48 -10.24 -12.06
N ALA A 60 14.27 -9.63 -13.24
CA ALA A 60 15.31 -8.86 -13.93
C ALA A 60 15.61 -7.50 -13.26
N ILE A 61 14.75 -7.05 -12.35
CA ILE A 61 14.85 -5.82 -11.58
C ILE A 61 14.52 -6.10 -10.10
N ASP A 62 14.80 -5.15 -9.22
CA ASP A 62 14.37 -5.25 -7.82
C ASP A 62 12.88 -4.89 -7.63
N ARG A 63 12.32 -5.30 -6.49
CA ARG A 63 10.91 -5.07 -6.15
C ARG A 63 10.54 -3.59 -6.01
N LEU A 64 11.50 -2.75 -5.60
CA LEU A 64 11.27 -1.30 -5.55
C LEU A 64 11.13 -0.76 -6.97
N GLU A 65 12.04 -1.13 -7.87
CA GLU A 65 11.99 -0.71 -9.26
C GLU A 65 10.70 -1.20 -9.93
N HIS A 66 10.24 -2.42 -9.65
CA HIS A 66 8.93 -2.90 -10.11
C HIS A 66 7.80 -1.95 -9.68
N SER A 67 7.76 -1.58 -8.40
CA SER A 67 6.77 -0.63 -7.87
C SER A 67 6.87 0.75 -8.55
N LEU A 68 8.09 1.25 -8.78
CA LEU A 68 8.33 2.53 -9.45
C LEU A 68 7.93 2.51 -10.92
N GLN A 69 8.22 1.43 -11.64
CA GLN A 69 7.81 1.26 -13.04
C GLN A 69 6.29 1.23 -13.16
N THR A 70 5.61 0.44 -12.33
CA THR A 70 4.15 0.35 -12.31
C THR A 70 3.52 1.73 -12.05
N ALA A 71 4.00 2.46 -11.03
CA ALA A 71 3.53 3.81 -10.73
C ALA A 71 3.86 4.83 -11.82
N THR A 72 5.06 4.77 -12.41
CA THR A 72 5.49 5.66 -13.50
C THR A 72 4.62 5.48 -14.73
N ARG A 73 4.32 4.23 -15.12
CA ARG A 73 3.45 3.92 -16.26
C ARG A 73 2.02 4.43 -16.02
N ALA A 74 1.47 4.22 -14.83
CA ALA A 74 0.15 4.74 -14.46
C ALA A 74 0.10 6.28 -14.51
N HIS A 75 1.12 6.95 -13.97
CA HIS A 75 1.23 8.41 -13.99
C HIS A 75 1.34 8.96 -15.42
N GLN A 76 2.19 8.36 -16.27
CA GLN A 76 2.34 8.74 -17.67
C GLN A 76 1.07 8.51 -18.50
N ALA A 77 0.25 7.52 -18.13
CA ALA A 77 -1.04 7.27 -18.73
C ALA A 77 -2.14 8.27 -18.29
N GLY A 78 -1.84 9.16 -17.35
CA GLY A 78 -2.78 10.17 -16.86
C GLY A 78 -3.81 9.62 -15.87
N GLU A 79 -3.53 8.48 -15.23
CA GLU A 79 -4.36 7.98 -14.12
C GLU A 79 -4.30 8.94 -12.92
N ASP A 80 -5.33 8.94 -12.08
CA ASP A 80 -5.41 9.86 -10.94
C ASP A 80 -4.41 9.52 -9.81
N GLU A 81 -4.23 10.45 -8.87
CA GLU A 81 -3.27 10.30 -7.78
C GLU A 81 -3.53 9.06 -6.91
N GLU A 82 -4.79 8.72 -6.68
CA GLU A 82 -5.15 7.55 -5.86
C GLU A 82 -4.75 6.26 -6.58
N TYR A 83 -4.99 6.19 -7.89
CA TYR A 83 -4.57 5.07 -8.73
C TYR A 83 -3.05 4.91 -8.74
N VAL A 84 -2.32 6.01 -8.98
CA VAL A 84 -0.85 5.98 -9.02
C VAL A 84 -0.27 5.57 -7.68
N VAL A 85 -0.86 6.01 -6.56
CA VAL A 85 -0.44 5.56 -5.21
C VAL A 85 -0.77 4.09 -4.99
N CYS A 86 -1.91 3.58 -5.48
CA CYS A 86 -2.20 2.15 -5.42
C CYS A 86 -1.19 1.34 -6.25
N ALA A 87 -0.83 1.81 -7.44
CA ALA A 87 0.20 1.21 -8.27
C ALA A 87 1.57 1.21 -7.58
N LEU A 88 1.94 2.29 -6.89
CA LEU A 88 3.19 2.35 -6.11
C LEU A 88 3.20 1.38 -4.93
N LEU A 89 2.06 1.18 -4.27
CA LEU A 89 1.96 0.43 -3.03
C LEU A 89 1.48 -1.02 -3.19
N HIS A 90 1.09 -1.46 -4.38
CA HIS A 90 0.42 -2.76 -4.56
C HIS A 90 1.23 -3.95 -4.02
N ASP A 91 2.56 -3.89 -4.13
CA ASP A 91 3.50 -4.93 -3.67
C ASP A 91 4.24 -4.58 -2.37
N ILE A 92 3.88 -3.49 -1.68
CA ILE A 92 4.55 -3.07 -0.43
C ILE A 92 4.55 -4.15 0.65
N GLY A 93 3.61 -5.10 0.59
CA GLY A 93 3.48 -6.22 1.51
C GLY A 93 4.52 -7.34 1.35
N ASP A 94 5.34 -7.33 0.29
CA ASP A 94 6.27 -8.42 -0.04
C ASP A 94 7.23 -8.77 1.11
N ILE A 95 7.74 -7.76 1.80
CA ILE A 95 8.69 -7.95 2.91
C ILE A 95 8.01 -8.55 4.14
N LEU A 96 6.75 -8.19 4.39
CA LEU A 96 6.03 -8.55 5.61
C LEU A 96 5.29 -9.88 5.49
N GLY A 97 4.78 -10.19 4.30
CA GLY A 97 3.97 -11.38 4.07
C GLY A 97 4.03 -11.82 2.61
N PRO A 98 5.15 -12.41 2.16
CA PRO A 98 5.33 -12.81 0.75
C PRO A 98 4.34 -13.90 0.28
N ARG A 99 3.56 -14.51 1.18
CA ARG A 99 2.53 -15.49 0.84
C ARG A 99 1.12 -14.89 0.69
N ASN A 100 0.96 -13.62 1.05
CA ASN A 100 -0.32 -12.92 1.03
C ASN A 100 -0.08 -11.39 0.95
N HIS A 101 0.91 -10.97 0.16
CA HIS A 101 1.42 -9.61 0.17
C HIS A 101 0.35 -8.60 -0.25
N ALA A 102 -0.53 -8.99 -1.18
CA ALA A 102 -1.69 -8.23 -1.61
C ALA A 102 -2.65 -7.92 -0.46
N ASP A 103 -2.86 -8.84 0.48
CA ASP A 103 -3.73 -8.60 1.64
C ASP A 103 -3.14 -7.53 2.57
N ILE A 104 -1.82 -7.54 2.74
CA ILE A 104 -1.11 -6.53 3.54
C ILE A 104 -1.20 -5.16 2.87
N ALA A 105 -0.92 -5.09 1.57
CA ALA A 105 -1.04 -3.86 0.80
C ALA A 105 -2.47 -3.31 0.85
N ALA A 106 -3.47 -4.18 0.67
CA ALA A 106 -4.88 -3.82 0.75
C ALA A 106 -5.25 -3.22 2.11
N ALA A 107 -4.83 -3.85 3.20
CA ALA A 107 -5.09 -3.35 4.56
C ALA A 107 -4.48 -1.97 4.81
N ILE A 108 -3.30 -1.68 4.23
CA ILE A 108 -2.64 -0.38 4.33
C ILE A 108 -3.43 0.70 3.59
N VAL A 109 -3.85 0.44 2.35
CA VAL A 109 -4.51 1.45 1.51
C VAL A 109 -6.01 1.59 1.82
N GLN A 110 -6.65 0.58 2.40
CA GLN A 110 -8.10 0.52 2.64
C GLN A 110 -8.68 1.81 3.20
N PRO A 111 -8.11 2.46 4.24
CA PRO A 111 -8.72 3.65 4.82
C PRO A 111 -8.70 4.87 3.90
N PHE A 112 -7.81 4.91 2.90
CA PHE A 112 -7.45 6.12 2.15
C PHE A 112 -7.96 6.13 0.72
N VAL A 113 -8.30 4.96 0.17
CA VAL A 113 -8.67 4.80 -1.25
C VAL A 113 -10.12 4.38 -1.42
N SER A 114 -10.66 4.60 -2.61
CA SER A 114 -11.98 4.14 -3.04
C SER A 114 -12.12 2.62 -2.97
N GLU A 115 -13.35 2.14 -2.90
CA GLU A 115 -13.61 0.69 -2.84
C GLU A 115 -13.05 -0.05 -4.05
N ARG A 116 -13.15 0.55 -5.23
CA ARG A 116 -12.62 0.02 -6.49
C ARG A 116 -11.08 -0.11 -6.48
N ASN A 117 -10.37 0.92 -6.05
CA ASN A 117 -8.91 0.87 -5.94
C ASN A 117 -8.44 -0.08 -4.84
N HIS A 118 -9.15 -0.16 -3.73
CA HIS A 118 -8.88 -1.16 -2.71
C HIS A 118 -9.11 -2.58 -3.23
N TRP A 119 -10.19 -2.81 -3.99
CA TRP A 119 -10.47 -4.12 -4.60
C TRP A 119 -9.38 -4.51 -5.59
N MET A 120 -8.90 -3.56 -6.39
CA MET A 120 -7.77 -3.74 -7.28
C MET A 120 -6.52 -4.22 -6.53
N VAL A 121 -6.10 -3.49 -5.50
CA VAL A 121 -4.91 -3.86 -4.70
C VAL A 121 -5.11 -5.22 -4.00
N ALA A 122 -6.29 -5.50 -3.45
CA ALA A 122 -6.53 -6.76 -2.76
C ALA A 122 -6.47 -8.00 -3.68
N HIS A 123 -6.79 -7.85 -4.96
CA HIS A 123 -6.90 -9.00 -5.88
C HIS A 123 -5.82 -9.02 -6.96
N HIS A 124 -4.96 -8.01 -7.04
CA HIS A 124 -3.99 -7.88 -8.13
C HIS A 124 -3.13 -9.15 -8.28
N ALA A 125 -2.69 -9.77 -7.19
CA ALA A 125 -1.84 -10.96 -7.24
C ALA A 125 -2.50 -12.14 -7.99
N VAL A 126 -3.81 -12.35 -7.79
CA VAL A 126 -4.56 -13.40 -8.52
C VAL A 126 -4.75 -13.02 -9.98
N PHE A 127 -4.93 -11.74 -10.28
CA PHE A 127 -5.10 -11.24 -11.66
C PHE A 127 -3.79 -11.25 -12.46
N GLN A 128 -2.67 -10.86 -11.83
CA GLN A 128 -1.30 -10.94 -12.35
C GLN A 128 -0.91 -12.40 -12.61
N GLY A 129 -1.39 -13.32 -11.78
CA GLY A 129 -1.25 -14.77 -11.97
C GLY A 129 -1.63 -15.27 -13.36
N TYR A 130 -2.50 -14.57 -14.09
CA TYR A 130 -2.83 -14.88 -15.49
C TYR A 130 -1.59 -15.01 -16.40
N TYR A 131 -0.54 -14.24 -16.12
CA TYR A 131 0.66 -14.19 -16.94
C TYR A 131 1.67 -15.31 -16.61
N PHE A 132 1.61 -15.94 -15.42
CA PHE A 132 2.66 -16.90 -15.03
C PHE A 132 2.19 -18.17 -14.31
N PHE A 133 0.99 -18.24 -13.74
CA PHE A 133 0.52 -19.40 -12.98
C PHE A 133 0.60 -20.72 -13.74
N HIS A 134 0.33 -20.71 -15.05
CA HIS A 134 0.43 -21.89 -15.91
C HIS A 134 1.86 -22.44 -16.05
N HIS A 135 2.90 -21.61 -15.84
CA HIS A 135 4.28 -22.07 -15.77
C HIS A 135 4.62 -22.75 -14.43
N LEU A 136 3.78 -22.54 -13.40
CA LEU A 136 3.90 -23.13 -12.06
C LEU A 136 2.95 -24.33 -11.87
N GLY A 137 2.21 -24.74 -12.90
CA GLY A 137 1.19 -25.79 -12.82
C GLY A 137 -0.11 -25.34 -12.13
N LEU A 138 -0.29 -24.03 -11.95
CA LEU A 138 -1.50 -23.42 -11.39
C LEU A 138 -2.44 -22.96 -12.53
N ASP A 139 -3.71 -22.73 -12.20
CA ASP A 139 -4.68 -22.23 -13.17
C ASP A 139 -4.48 -20.73 -13.44
N ARG A 140 -4.01 -20.37 -14.64
CA ARG A 140 -3.91 -18.96 -15.09
C ARG A 140 -5.25 -18.23 -15.08
N ASN A 141 -6.37 -18.94 -15.20
CA ASN A 141 -7.69 -18.33 -15.17
C ASN A 141 -8.29 -18.30 -13.76
N LEU A 142 -7.49 -18.49 -12.69
CA LEU A 142 -7.98 -18.43 -11.31
C LEU A 142 -8.73 -17.11 -10.99
N ARG A 143 -8.36 -16.01 -11.65
CA ARG A 143 -9.09 -14.73 -11.58
C ARG A 143 -10.58 -14.85 -11.97
N ASP A 144 -10.94 -15.81 -12.81
CA ASP A 144 -12.31 -15.98 -13.32
C ASP A 144 -13.33 -16.32 -12.22
N GLN A 145 -12.87 -16.75 -11.04
CA GLN A 145 -13.72 -16.86 -9.85
C GLN A 145 -14.40 -15.54 -9.47
N PHE A 146 -13.84 -14.40 -9.89
CA PHE A 146 -14.37 -13.06 -9.66
C PHE A 146 -15.19 -12.52 -10.83
N ARG A 147 -15.45 -13.30 -11.89
CA ARG A 147 -16.27 -12.84 -13.03
C ARG A 147 -17.63 -12.34 -12.55
N GLY A 148 -18.07 -11.21 -13.10
CA GLY A 148 -19.31 -10.55 -12.74
C GLY A 148 -19.18 -9.50 -11.62
N HIS A 149 -18.03 -9.43 -10.93
CA HIS A 149 -17.74 -8.31 -10.03
C HIS A 149 -17.53 -7.01 -10.85
N PRO A 150 -18.08 -5.85 -10.43
CA PRO A 150 -17.97 -4.59 -11.17
C PRO A 150 -16.52 -4.16 -11.43
N ASP A 151 -15.60 -4.53 -10.54
CA ASP A 151 -14.19 -4.16 -10.64
C ASP A 151 -13.31 -5.22 -11.32
N PHE A 152 -13.87 -6.32 -11.84
CA PHE A 152 -13.10 -7.37 -12.52
C PHE A 152 -12.24 -6.80 -13.67
N GLU A 153 -12.88 -6.09 -14.61
CA GLU A 153 -12.17 -5.54 -15.77
C GLU A 153 -11.20 -4.41 -15.38
N TYR A 154 -11.50 -3.72 -14.27
CA TYR A 154 -10.63 -2.68 -13.74
C TYR A 154 -9.29 -3.25 -13.27
N THR A 155 -9.33 -4.31 -12.47
CA THR A 155 -8.12 -4.99 -11.98
C THR A 155 -7.43 -5.75 -13.09
N ALA A 156 -8.18 -6.35 -14.03
CA ALA A 156 -7.58 -6.95 -15.22
C ALA A 156 -6.81 -5.93 -16.06
N LYS A 157 -7.36 -4.72 -16.25
CA LYS A 157 -6.66 -3.61 -16.92
C LYS A 157 -5.40 -3.20 -16.15
N PHE A 158 -5.47 -3.04 -14.82
CA PHE A 158 -4.29 -2.73 -14.00
C PHE A 158 -3.17 -3.74 -14.25
N CYS A 159 -3.49 -5.03 -14.12
CA CYS A 159 -2.52 -6.09 -14.31
C CYS A 159 -1.97 -6.12 -15.74
N HIS A 160 -2.81 -5.89 -16.75
CA HIS A 160 -2.42 -5.95 -18.15
C HIS A 160 -1.54 -4.79 -18.61
N VAL A 161 -1.89 -3.57 -18.20
CA VAL A 161 -1.29 -2.34 -18.75
C VAL A 161 -0.10 -1.88 -17.93
N TYR A 162 -0.09 -2.14 -16.61
CA TYR A 162 0.89 -1.53 -15.71
C TYR A 162 1.77 -2.59 -15.04
N ASP A 163 1.18 -3.44 -14.23
CA ASP A 163 1.89 -4.37 -13.33
C ASP A 163 2.73 -5.41 -14.10
N GLN A 164 2.13 -6.22 -14.97
CA GLN A 164 2.89 -7.28 -15.67
C GLN A 164 3.97 -6.76 -16.64
N GLU A 165 3.88 -5.51 -17.10
CA GLU A 165 4.86 -4.85 -17.99
C GLU A 165 6.02 -4.18 -17.23
N ALA A 166 5.97 -4.17 -15.89
CA ALA A 166 6.89 -3.41 -15.04
C ALA A 166 8.07 -4.26 -14.55
N PHE A 167 8.74 -4.98 -15.46
CA PHE A 167 9.92 -5.81 -15.16
C PHE A 167 11.11 -5.52 -16.10
N ASP A 168 11.14 -4.35 -16.75
CA ASP A 168 12.09 -4.01 -17.81
C ASP A 168 13.31 -3.26 -17.25
N PRO A 169 14.53 -3.83 -17.26
CA PRO A 169 15.73 -3.16 -16.76
C PRO A 169 16.14 -1.91 -17.55
N SER A 170 15.59 -1.71 -18.75
CA SER A 170 15.86 -0.57 -19.62
C SER A 170 14.85 0.57 -19.46
N PHE A 171 13.73 0.33 -18.77
CA PHE A 171 12.73 1.35 -18.54
C PHE A 171 13.22 2.37 -17.52
N ALA A 172 13.10 3.65 -17.85
CA ALA A 172 13.48 4.75 -16.95
C ALA A 172 12.28 5.13 -16.07
N SER A 173 12.23 4.60 -14.85
CA SER A 173 11.23 4.97 -13.85
C SER A 173 11.46 6.38 -13.30
N MET A 174 10.37 7.01 -12.85
CA MET A 174 10.47 8.19 -11.99
C MET A 174 11.07 7.77 -10.64
N PRO A 175 11.90 8.63 -10.01
CA PRO A 175 12.46 8.31 -8.71
C PRO A 175 11.38 8.31 -7.61
N LEU A 176 11.60 7.57 -6.52
CA LEU A 176 10.64 7.46 -5.42
C LEU A 176 10.22 8.83 -4.87
N GLU A 177 11.17 9.77 -4.78
CA GLU A 177 10.98 11.14 -4.30
C GLU A 177 9.94 11.92 -5.13
N ALA A 178 9.78 11.57 -6.41
CA ALA A 178 8.77 12.20 -7.26
C ALA A 178 7.33 11.82 -6.86
N PHE A 179 7.14 10.66 -6.22
CA PHE A 179 5.84 10.18 -5.77
C PHE A 179 5.50 10.60 -4.34
N GLU A 180 6.48 10.98 -3.52
CA GLU A 180 6.28 11.34 -2.11
C GLU A 180 5.19 12.39 -1.87
N PRO A 181 5.09 13.49 -2.64
CA PRO A 181 4.04 14.49 -2.42
C PRO A 181 2.63 13.93 -2.66
N MET A 182 2.49 13.05 -3.66
CA MET A 182 1.23 12.41 -4.03
C MET A 182 0.82 11.38 -2.97
N LEU A 183 1.76 10.54 -2.55
CA LEU A 183 1.58 9.60 -1.43
C LEU A 183 1.15 10.34 -0.16
N GLY A 184 1.81 11.46 0.14
CA GLY A 184 1.48 12.31 1.28
C GLY A 184 0.03 12.82 1.23
N ARG A 185 -0.43 13.30 0.07
CA ARG A 185 -1.81 13.76 -0.10
C ARG A 185 -2.82 12.63 0.08
N VAL A 186 -2.65 11.52 -0.62
CA VAL A 186 -3.58 10.37 -0.58
C VAL A 186 -3.66 9.77 0.83
N MET A 187 -2.51 9.59 1.50
CA MET A 187 -2.45 8.91 2.80
C MET A 187 -2.67 9.86 3.99
N SER A 188 -2.96 11.15 3.76
CA SER A 188 -3.18 12.14 4.84
C SER A 188 -4.58 12.10 5.45
N THR A 189 -5.59 11.76 4.65
CA THR A 189 -6.99 11.90 5.05
C THR A 189 -7.74 10.60 4.78
N PRO A 190 -8.08 9.83 5.82
CA PRO A 190 -8.92 8.64 5.66
C PRO A 190 -10.28 8.98 5.05
N LYS A 191 -10.73 8.16 4.10
CA LYS A 191 -12.08 8.16 3.53
C LYS A 191 -13.05 7.28 4.32
N ARG A 192 -12.54 6.23 4.97
CA ARG A 192 -13.31 5.29 5.79
C ARG A 192 -12.49 4.78 6.97
N SER A 193 -13.01 4.95 8.19
CA SER A 193 -12.40 4.43 9.42
C SER A 193 -13.42 4.44 10.56
N ILE A 194 -13.31 3.49 11.49
CA ILE A 194 -14.12 3.47 12.72
C ILE A 194 -13.83 4.68 13.64
N TYR A 195 -12.69 5.34 13.44
CA TYR A 195 -12.29 6.54 14.18
C TYR A 195 -12.78 7.83 13.54
N MET A 196 -13.42 7.75 12.37
CA MET A 196 -14.15 8.89 11.81
C MET A 196 -15.51 8.94 12.49
N ALA A 197 -15.91 10.11 12.99
CA ALA A 197 -17.29 10.32 13.41
C ALA A 197 -18.19 9.88 12.25
N SER A 198 -19.09 8.92 12.50
CA SER A 198 -20.03 8.49 11.47
C SER A 198 -20.68 9.76 10.93
N ARG A 199 -20.52 10.06 9.64
CA ARG A 199 -21.50 10.90 8.97
C ARG A 199 -22.77 10.08 8.98
N ALA A 200 -23.51 10.14 10.09
CA ALA A 200 -24.87 9.65 10.15
C ALA A 200 -25.56 10.34 8.98
N ALA A 201 -26.06 9.52 8.05
CA ALA A 201 -26.79 10.02 6.90
C ALA A 201 -27.92 10.91 7.40
N GLU A 202 -27.89 12.19 7.01
CA GLU A 202 -29.07 13.05 6.96
C GLU A 202 -29.94 12.64 5.77
#